data_AF-A0A7Y9I7K3-F1
#
_entry.id   AF-A0A7Y9I7K3-F1
#
_cell.length_a   1.000
_cell.length_b   1.000
_cell.length_c   1.000
_cell.angle_alpha   90.00
_cell.angle_beta   90.00
_cell.angle_gamma   90.00
#
_symmetry.space_group_name_H-M   'P 1'
#
loop_
_entity.id
_entity.type
_entity.pdbx_description
1 polymer ?
#
loop_
_entity_poly.entity_id
_entity_poly.type
_entity_poly.pdbx_seq_one_letter_code
_entity_poly.pdbx_strand_id
1 'polypeptide(L)'
;MTRAEVLDQARRYATADSLQCSIDATAHGPRAETELIADFLADANPYPDGTVVEVLDRLTGRWEPAVIIDRAWPNEWQIDFHDTALGRERADHTQIRYPTHAGDGRPRSGSGSGDQESASYRRAAVGEELPRGRRSR
;
A
#
# COMPACT_ATOMS: atom_id res chain seq x y z
N MET A 1 -14.57 -43.05 -23.32
CA MET A 1 -13.49 -43.31 -22.35
C MET A 1 -13.65 -44.74 -21.84
N THR A 2 -12.65 -45.60 -22.05
CA THR A 2 -12.67 -47.01 -21.65
C THR A 2 -12.10 -47.19 -20.24
N ARG A 3 -12.43 -48.30 -19.57
CA ARG A 3 -11.89 -48.62 -18.24
C ARG A 3 -10.35 -48.67 -18.22
N ALA A 4 -9.74 -49.09 -19.33
CA ALA A 4 -8.29 -49.11 -19.49
C ALA A 4 -7.69 -47.69 -19.53
N GLU A 5 -8.34 -46.75 -20.23
CA GLU A 5 -7.93 -45.34 -20.27
C GLU A 5 -8.04 -44.67 -18.89
N VAL A 6 -9.09 -44.98 -18.13
CA VAL A 6 -9.27 -44.46 -16.76
C VAL A 6 -8.16 -44.96 -15.83
N LEU A 7 -7.78 -46.24 -15.93
CA LEU A 7 -6.73 -46.83 -15.10
C LEU A 7 -5.33 -46.30 -15.46
N ASP A 8 -5.06 -46.11 -16.75
CA ASP A 8 -3.79 -45.53 -17.20
C ASP A 8 -3.67 -44.06 -16.75
N GLN A 9 -4.75 -43.28 -16.87
CA GLN A 9 -4.80 -41.92 -16.39
C GLN A 9 -4.62 -41.83 -14.87
N ALA A 10 -5.28 -42.70 -14.10
CA ALA A 10 -5.14 -42.76 -12.65
C ALA A 10 -3.70 -43.10 -12.23
N ARG A 11 -3.01 -43.97 -12.96
CA ARG A 11 -1.61 -44.33 -12.69
C ARG A 11 -0.65 -43.16 -12.95
N ARG A 12 -0.86 -42.41 -14.04
CA ARG A 12 -0.09 -41.19 -14.35
C ARG A 12 -0.28 -40.11 -13.28
N TYR A 13 -1.52 -39.91 -12.82
CA TYR A 13 -1.85 -38.99 -11.74
C TYR A 13 -1.23 -39.42 -10.40
N ALA A 14 -1.22 -40.72 -10.09
CA ALA A 14 -0.62 -41.23 -8.85
C ALA A 14 0.91 -41.10 -8.79
N THR A 15 1.58 -40.97 -9.94
CA THR A 15 3.04 -40.76 -10.03
C THR A 15 3.45 -39.31 -10.17
N ALA A 16 2.52 -38.41 -10.46
CA ALA A 16 2.78 -36.99 -10.59
C ALA A 16 2.70 -36.29 -9.22
N ASP A 17 3.42 -35.18 -9.07
CA ASP A 17 3.35 -34.35 -7.87
C ASP A 17 1.89 -33.93 -7.64
N SER A 18 1.38 -34.18 -6.42
CA SER A 18 -0.02 -33.91 -6.08
C SER A 18 -0.39 -32.44 -6.25
N LEU A 19 0.56 -31.52 -6.07
CA LEU A 19 0.39 -30.10 -6.35
C LEU A 19 0.25 -29.86 -7.85
N GLN A 20 1.12 -30.45 -8.68
CA GLN A 20 1.08 -30.32 -10.13
C GLN A 20 -0.24 -30.85 -10.72
N CYS A 21 -0.72 -32.00 -10.22
CA CYS A 21 -2.03 -32.54 -10.62
C CYS A 21 -3.20 -31.62 -10.27
N SER A 22 -3.13 -30.91 -9.14
CA SER A 22 -4.17 -29.94 -8.77
C SER A 22 -4.16 -28.71 -9.67
N ILE A 23 -2.96 -28.26 -10.07
CA ILE A 23 -2.73 -27.11 -10.96
C ILE A 23 -3.19 -27.43 -12.40
N ASP A 24 -2.91 -28.64 -12.88
CA ASP A 24 -3.32 -29.06 -14.24
C ASP A 24 -4.83 -29.35 -14.34
N ALA A 25 -5.48 -29.70 -13.21
CA ALA A 25 -6.91 -29.99 -13.15
C ALA A 25 -7.80 -28.72 -13.09
N THR A 26 -7.21 -27.53 -12.90
CA THR A 26 -7.97 -26.27 -12.96
C THR A 26 -8.53 -26.04 -14.37
N ALA A 27 -9.82 -25.68 -14.48
CA ALA A 27 -10.53 -25.56 -15.76
C ALA A 27 -9.92 -24.58 -16.77
N HIS A 28 -9.00 -23.73 -16.33
CA HIS A 28 -8.29 -22.74 -17.14
C HIS A 28 -6.78 -23.03 -17.27
N GLY A 29 -6.32 -24.21 -16.83
CA GLY A 29 -4.90 -24.55 -16.72
C GLY A 29 -4.20 -23.80 -15.58
N PRO A 30 -2.86 -23.95 -15.44
CA PRO A 30 -2.07 -23.14 -14.52
C PRO A 30 -2.25 -21.65 -14.87
N ARG A 31 -2.75 -20.86 -13.91
CA ARG A 31 -2.70 -19.40 -14.02
C ARG A 31 -1.25 -18.94 -13.85
N ALA A 32 -0.88 -17.87 -14.56
CA ALA A 32 0.45 -17.30 -14.40
C ALA A 32 0.63 -16.77 -12.96
N GLU A 33 1.83 -16.92 -12.39
CA GLU A 33 2.15 -16.44 -11.04
C GLU A 33 1.79 -14.95 -10.86
N THR A 34 2.08 -14.12 -11.87
CA THR A 34 1.72 -12.70 -11.88
C THR A 34 0.23 -12.44 -11.72
N GLU A 35 -0.63 -13.31 -12.27
CA GLU A 35 -2.09 -13.19 -12.11
C GLU A 35 -2.51 -13.54 -10.68
N LEU A 36 -1.93 -14.58 -10.11
CA LEU A 36 -2.22 -14.99 -8.74
C LEU A 36 -1.78 -13.92 -7.73
N ILE A 37 -0.60 -13.32 -7.96
CA ILE A 37 -0.10 -12.20 -7.16
C ILE A 37 -1.05 -11.00 -7.30
N ALA A 38 -1.46 -10.64 -8.51
CA ALA A 38 -2.37 -9.53 -8.73
C ALA A 38 -3.74 -9.75 -8.06
N ASP A 39 -4.31 -10.96 -8.17
CA ASP A 39 -5.57 -11.32 -7.52
C ASP A 39 -5.45 -11.25 -5.99
N PHE A 40 -4.38 -11.83 -5.44
CA PHE A 40 -4.11 -11.78 -4.00
C PHE A 40 -3.96 -10.33 -3.51
N LEU A 41 -3.17 -9.52 -4.21
CA LEU A 41 -2.95 -8.14 -3.81
C LEU A 41 -4.23 -7.31 -3.95
N ALA A 42 -5.06 -7.57 -4.97
CA ALA A 42 -6.37 -6.92 -5.14
C ALA A 42 -7.24 -7.11 -3.91
N ASP A 43 -7.35 -8.34 -3.42
CA ASP A 43 -8.18 -8.71 -2.26
C ASP A 43 -7.57 -8.24 -0.93
N ALA A 44 -6.28 -8.51 -0.70
CA ALA A 44 -5.64 -8.26 0.57
C ALA A 44 -5.40 -6.77 0.85
N ASN A 45 -5.19 -5.95 -0.19
CA ASN A 45 -4.75 -4.55 -0.11
C ASN A 45 -3.73 -4.29 1.01
N PRO A 46 -2.52 -4.87 0.93
CA PRO A 46 -1.54 -4.84 2.01
C PRO A 46 -1.06 -3.43 2.38
N TYR A 47 -1.27 -2.43 1.53
CA TYR A 47 -0.93 -1.04 1.77
C TYR A 47 -2.15 -0.14 1.58
N PRO A 48 -3.01 0.02 2.62
CA PRO A 48 -4.15 0.94 2.56
C PRO A 48 -3.73 2.41 2.48
N ASP A 49 -4.65 3.27 2.04
CA ASP A 49 -4.46 4.72 1.99
C ASP A 49 -4.01 5.29 3.36
N GLY A 50 -3.05 6.20 3.34
CA GLY A 50 -2.42 6.78 4.53
C GLY A 50 -1.33 5.93 5.18
N THR A 51 -1.05 4.73 4.65
CA THR A 51 0.03 3.87 5.17
C THR A 51 1.40 4.48 4.87
N VAL A 52 2.24 4.56 5.90
CA VAL A 52 3.66 4.93 5.75
C VAL A 52 4.44 3.73 5.25
N VAL A 53 5.15 3.91 4.15
CA VAL A 53 5.93 2.88 3.47
C VAL A 53 7.33 3.39 3.13
N GLU A 54 8.22 2.47 2.79
CA GLU A 54 9.46 2.78 2.11
C GLU A 54 9.35 2.34 0.65
N VAL A 55 9.85 3.18 -0.26
CA VAL A 55 9.79 2.94 -1.71
C VAL A 55 11.19 2.91 -2.30
N LEU A 56 11.45 1.92 -3.14
CA LEU A 56 12.73 1.76 -3.81
C LEU A 56 12.90 2.78 -4.95
N ASP A 57 13.79 3.74 -4.74
CA ASP A 57 14.32 4.61 -5.80
C ASP A 57 15.22 3.77 -6.73
N ARG A 58 14.79 3.62 -7.98
CA ARG A 58 15.49 2.81 -9.00
C ARG A 58 16.82 3.44 -9.45
N LEU A 59 16.99 4.76 -9.30
CA LEU A 59 18.22 5.45 -9.70
C LEU A 59 19.30 5.27 -8.65
N THR A 60 18.94 5.43 -7.37
CA THR A 60 19.91 5.37 -6.27
C THR A 60 20.00 4.00 -5.60
N GLY A 61 19.02 3.13 -5.85
CA GLY A 61 18.88 1.83 -5.19
C GLY A 61 18.52 1.95 -3.70
N ARG A 62 18.07 3.13 -3.25
CA ARG A 62 17.76 3.42 -1.86
C ARG A 62 16.26 3.29 -1.60
N TRP A 63 15.93 2.97 -0.36
CA TRP A 63 14.56 2.94 0.13
C TRP A 63 14.26 4.27 0.79
N GLU A 64 13.32 5.01 0.21
CA GLU A 64 12.95 6.36 0.62
C GLU A 64 11.55 6.34 1.25
N PRO A 65 11.31 7.11 2.33
CA PRO A 65 10.00 7.13 3.00
C PRO A 65 8.93 7.82 2.14
N ALA A 66 7.75 7.22 2.08
CA ALA A 66 6.58 7.75 1.38
C ALA A 66 5.27 7.39 2.11
N VAL A 67 4.16 7.98 1.66
CA VAL A 67 2.81 7.68 2.14
C VAL A 67 1.95 7.22 0.98
N ILE A 68 1.18 6.14 1.18
CA ILE A 68 0.17 5.70 0.20
C ILE A 68 -0.95 6.73 0.13
N ILE A 69 -1.23 7.24 -1.06
CA ILE A 69 -2.35 8.16 -1.30
C ILE A 69 -3.60 7.38 -1.66
N ASP A 70 -3.49 6.53 -2.69
CA ASP A 70 -4.58 5.73 -3.22
C ASP A 70 -4.07 4.45 -3.90
N ARG A 71 -5.00 3.53 -4.13
CA ARG A 71 -4.78 2.33 -4.94
C ARG A 71 -4.94 2.68 -6.42
N ALA A 72 -3.91 2.45 -7.22
CA ALA A 72 -3.92 2.73 -8.66
C ALA A 72 -4.29 1.49 -9.51
N TRP A 73 -3.79 0.30 -9.12
CA TRP A 73 -4.06 -0.99 -9.76
C TRP A 73 -3.98 -2.15 -8.74
N PRO A 74 -4.41 -3.38 -9.09
CA PRO A 74 -4.27 -4.57 -8.24
C PRO A 74 -2.87 -4.83 -7.68
N ASN A 75 -1.81 -4.28 -8.24
CA ASN A 75 -0.46 -4.44 -7.72
C ASN A 75 0.33 -3.12 -7.66
N GLU A 76 -0.36 -1.98 -7.81
CA GLU A 76 0.24 -0.65 -7.90
C GLU A 76 -0.49 0.36 -7.01
N TRP A 77 0.28 1.23 -6.36
CA TRP A 77 -0.22 2.29 -5.49
C TRP A 77 0.34 3.63 -5.92
N GLN A 78 -0.46 4.68 -5.73
CA GLN A 78 0.03 6.05 -5.80
C GLN A 78 0.62 6.43 -4.43
N ILE A 79 1.82 7.01 -4.46
CA ILE A 79 2.58 7.37 -3.27
C ILE A 79 2.90 8.86 -3.28
N ASP A 80 3.07 9.44 -2.09
CA ASP A 80 3.56 10.79 -1.87
C ASP A 80 4.88 10.75 -1.09
N PHE A 81 5.94 11.28 -1.69
CA PHE A 81 7.20 11.52 -1.00
C PHE A 81 7.19 12.93 -0.40
N HIS A 82 6.42 13.15 0.67
CA HIS A 82 6.16 14.48 1.27
C HIS A 82 7.40 15.36 1.49
N ASP A 83 8.58 14.75 1.71
CA ASP A 83 9.83 15.45 2.01
C ASP A 83 10.81 15.52 0.82
N THR A 84 10.43 15.00 -0.36
CA THR A 84 11.29 15.01 -1.55
C THR A 84 10.68 15.83 -2.69
N ALA A 85 11.53 16.34 -3.57
CA ALA A 85 11.08 17.04 -4.78
C ALA A 85 10.35 16.13 -5.80
N LEU A 86 10.33 14.82 -5.57
CA LEU A 86 9.71 13.83 -6.47
C LEU A 86 8.17 13.91 -6.45
N GLY A 87 7.58 14.40 -5.36
CA GLY A 87 6.12 14.55 -5.25
C GLY A 87 5.39 13.21 -5.31
N ARG A 88 4.46 13.07 -6.26
CA ARG A 88 3.61 11.87 -6.39
C ARG A 88 4.09 10.96 -7.50
N GLU A 89 4.24 9.68 -7.19
CA GLU A 89 4.61 8.64 -8.15
C GLU A 89 3.72 7.40 -8.02
N ARG A 90 3.90 6.45 -8.94
CA ARG A 90 3.32 5.12 -8.89
C ARG A 90 4.40 4.10 -8.56
N ALA A 91 4.11 3.19 -7.64
CA ALA A 91 5.01 2.13 -7.26
C ALA A 91 4.25 0.80 -7.17
N ASP A 92 4.87 -0.26 -7.69
CA ASP A 92 4.33 -1.61 -7.59
C ASP A 92 4.77 -2.33 -6.31
N HIS A 93 4.16 -3.48 -6.04
CA HIS A 93 4.44 -4.30 -4.85
C HIS A 93 5.91 -4.73 -4.68
N THR A 94 6.72 -4.72 -5.74
CA THR A 94 8.16 -5.04 -5.68
C THR A 94 8.99 -3.84 -5.22
N GLN A 95 8.42 -2.64 -5.32
CA GLN A 95 9.07 -1.38 -4.97
C GLN A 95 8.62 -0.84 -3.62
N ILE A 96 7.64 -1.46 -2.96
CA ILE A 96 7.07 -0.96 -1.70
C ILE A 96 7.31 -1.98 -0.60
N ARG A 97 7.75 -1.51 0.57
CA ARG A 97 7.82 -2.31 1.79
C ARG A 97 7.39 -1.51 3.00
N TYR A 98 7.07 -2.22 4.08
CA TYR A 98 6.93 -1.59 5.38
C TYR A 98 8.28 -1.04 5.88
N PRO A 99 8.31 0.10 6.58
CA PRO A 99 9.53 0.66 7.12
C PRO A 99 10.25 -0.34 8.01
N THR A 100 11.56 -0.52 7.80
CA THR A 100 12.27 -1.65 8.41
C THR A 100 12.51 -1.45 9.92
N HIS A 101 12.49 -0.23 10.47
CA HIS A 101 12.59 0.03 11.92
C HIS A 101 11.78 1.26 12.39
N ALA A 102 10.77 1.04 13.24
CA ALA A 102 10.25 2.03 14.17
C ALA A 102 10.81 1.72 15.57
N GLY A 103 11.91 2.36 15.97
CA GLY A 103 12.57 2.02 17.23
C GLY A 103 13.72 2.93 17.62
N ASP A 104 13.44 4.20 17.89
CA ASP A 104 14.09 4.94 18.98
C ASP A 104 13.24 6.16 19.37
N GLY A 105 12.02 5.86 19.80
CA GLY A 105 11.23 6.77 20.64
C GLY A 105 11.81 6.85 22.05
N ARG A 106 13.06 7.32 22.21
CA ARG A 106 13.45 7.89 23.50
C ARG A 106 12.81 9.28 23.60
N PRO A 107 11.96 9.55 24.61
CA PRO A 107 11.70 10.93 24.96
C PRO A 107 13.05 11.57 25.29
N ARG A 108 13.36 12.71 24.66
CA ARG A 108 14.46 13.57 25.12
C ARG A 108 14.07 14.03 26.53
N SER A 109 14.59 13.32 27.54
CA SER A 109 14.60 13.77 28.92
C SER A 109 15.15 15.19 28.95
N GLY A 110 14.36 16.09 29.51
CA GLY A 110 14.50 17.52 29.31
C GLY A 110 15.78 18.13 29.86
N SER A 111 16.04 19.33 29.38
CA SER A 111 16.65 20.43 30.14
C SER A 111 16.32 21.73 29.42
N GLY A 112 15.58 22.62 30.09
CA GLY A 112 15.59 24.05 29.76
C GLY A 112 14.25 24.70 29.40
N SER A 113 13.60 25.21 30.44
CA SER A 113 12.88 26.49 30.49
C SER A 113 11.59 26.70 29.68
N GLY A 114 10.50 26.80 30.47
CA GLY A 114 9.44 27.81 30.43
C GLY A 114 9.14 28.50 29.10
N ASP A 115 7.94 28.30 28.58
CA ASP A 115 6.82 29.12 29.02
C ASP A 115 5.49 28.50 28.57
N GLN A 116 4.53 28.57 29.48
CA GLN A 116 3.15 28.16 29.26
C GLN A 116 2.46 29.23 28.41
N GLU A 117 2.01 28.90 27.21
CA GLU A 117 0.83 29.57 26.67
C GLU A 117 -0.06 28.56 25.94
N SER A 118 -1.14 28.21 26.64
CA SER A 118 -2.19 27.31 26.17
C SER A 118 -3.18 28.09 25.31
N ALA A 119 -3.09 27.99 23.99
CA ALA A 119 -4.11 28.51 23.08
C ALA A 119 -4.93 27.36 22.47
N SER A 120 -5.91 26.96 23.26
CA SER A 120 -7.16 26.27 22.91
C SER A 120 -7.63 26.47 21.46
N TYR A 121 -7.58 25.41 20.65
CA TYR A 121 -8.38 25.31 19.42
C TYR A 121 -9.82 24.91 19.81
N ARG A 122 -10.78 25.83 19.68
CA ARG A 122 -12.21 25.49 19.57
C ARG A 122 -12.68 25.76 18.15
N ARG A 123 -13.27 24.71 17.58
CA ARG A 123 -13.92 24.61 16.27
C ARG A 123 -15.27 25.36 16.24
N ALA A 124 -15.60 25.82 15.03
CA ALA A 124 -16.94 25.93 14.41
C ALA A 124 -17.93 26.95 15.03
N ALA A 125 -18.83 27.63 14.31
CA ALA A 125 -19.14 27.83 12.89
C ALA A 125 -20.27 28.92 12.84
N VAL A 126 -20.65 29.35 11.64
CA VAL A 126 -21.95 29.97 11.26
C VAL A 126 -22.09 31.51 11.35
N GLY A 127 -22.59 32.08 10.25
CA GLY A 127 -23.43 33.30 10.22
C GLY A 127 -22.63 34.60 10.08
N GLU A 128 -22.57 35.23 8.92
CA GLU A 128 -23.60 36.14 8.36
C GLU A 128 -23.16 37.61 8.46
N GLU A 129 -23.40 38.32 7.37
CA GLU A 129 -23.49 39.77 7.21
C GLU A 129 -22.21 40.66 7.20
N LEU A 130 -21.82 41.01 5.97
CA LEU A 130 -21.21 42.28 5.60
C LEU A 130 -22.12 43.47 5.96
N PRO A 131 -21.60 44.55 6.56
CA PRO A 131 -22.19 45.87 6.36
C PRO A 131 -21.27 46.77 5.53
N ARG A 132 -21.86 47.31 4.46
CA ARG A 132 -21.38 48.47 3.73
C ARG A 132 -21.30 49.70 4.66
N GLY A 133 -20.14 50.35 4.72
CA GLY A 133 -19.97 51.71 5.27
C GLY A 133 -19.08 52.51 4.32
N ARG A 134 -19.62 53.26 3.37
CA ARG A 134 -20.04 54.68 3.42
C ARG A 134 -18.89 55.68 3.65
N ARG A 135 -18.72 56.51 2.62
CA ARG A 135 -17.88 57.71 2.49
C ARG A 135 -18.00 58.68 3.66
N SER A 136 -16.88 59.37 3.95
CA SER A 136 -16.72 60.77 4.42
C SER A 136 -15.20 60.97 4.63
N ARG A 137 -14.50 62.00 4.19
CA ARG A 137 -14.79 63.32 3.61
C ARG A 137 -13.76 63.62 2.51
#